data_AF-A0A1Y3TIK0-F1
#
_entry.id   AF-A0A1Y3TIK0-F1
#
_cell.length_a   1.000
_cell.length_b   1.000
_cell.length_c   1.000
_cell.angle_alpha   90.00
_cell.angle_beta   90.00
_cell.angle_gamma   90.00
#
_symmetry.space_group_name_H-M   'P 1'
#
loop_
_entity.id
_entity.type
_entity.pdbx_description
1 polymer ?
#
loop_
_entity_poly.entity_id
_entity_poly.type
_entity_poly.pdbx_seq_one_letter_code
_entity_poly.pdbx_strand_id
1 'polypeptide(L)'
;MCTSITFKNGDFYFGRNMDLEYSFGECVTVTPRRFPFRFRYEGALASHYAMIGMAAGEASFPLYAEAVNEKGLCMAGLNFPGNASYGKAAEGKANAAVYELIPWLLGTCASVGEAEEKLGTLNLTDDAFSETMPPAPLHWMLADRERCLVIESVREGINIYEDPVGVLTNNPPFEYHRTNLNNYLNVTAQYPRAQFFRPGETGGAAAGEDGPDLKPCSQGMGGIGLPGDFSAASRFVKAAFLKWNSVCGKSEEENVSQVFHILDGVAMPRGAVITQDGNYDITTYSCCVNADTGIYYYKTYENSQISAVDMRGIDLDGDTLTAYPMETGQAIRKVN
;
A
#
# COMPACT_ATOMS: atom_id res chain seq x y z
N MET A 1 -5.24 8.31 6.46
CA MET A 1 -3.82 8.00 6.14
C MET A 1 -3.70 6.58 5.58
N CYS A 2 -2.57 6.13 5.03
CA CYS A 2 -2.45 4.75 4.53
C CYS A 2 -0.99 4.26 4.54
N THR A 3 -0.77 2.95 4.48
CA THR A 3 0.53 2.33 4.15
C THR A 3 0.33 1.24 3.10
N SER A 4 1.06 1.25 1.99
CA SER A 4 1.08 0.15 1.01
C SER A 4 2.47 -0.46 0.92
N ILE A 5 2.56 -1.76 0.66
CA ILE A 5 3.80 -2.51 0.54
C ILE A 5 3.72 -3.53 -0.61
N THR A 6 4.86 -3.80 -1.23
CA THR A 6 5.07 -5.00 -2.05
C THR A 6 5.85 -6.05 -1.27
N PHE A 7 5.55 -7.33 -1.51
CA PHE A 7 6.25 -8.46 -0.92
C PHE A 7 6.43 -9.58 -1.95
N LYS A 8 7.63 -10.16 -2.03
CA LYS A 8 7.96 -11.22 -3.01
C LYS A 8 8.67 -12.36 -2.30
N ASN A 9 8.07 -13.55 -2.30
CA ASN A 9 8.67 -14.76 -1.74
C ASN A 9 8.07 -16.02 -2.40
N GLY A 10 8.64 -16.40 -3.55
CA GLY A 10 7.97 -17.36 -4.45
C GLY A 10 6.97 -16.62 -5.33
N ASP A 11 5.84 -16.24 -4.76
CA ASP A 11 4.82 -15.42 -5.43
C ASP A 11 5.01 -13.92 -5.16
N PHE A 12 4.26 -13.09 -5.88
CA PHE A 12 4.21 -11.63 -5.71
C PHE A 12 2.92 -11.19 -5.00
N TYR A 13 3.08 -10.36 -3.97
CA TYR A 13 1.99 -9.88 -3.14
C TYR A 13 1.99 -8.35 -3.05
N PHE A 14 0.80 -7.77 -3.07
CA PHE A 14 0.56 -6.34 -2.88
C PHE A 14 -0.39 -6.15 -1.72
N GLY A 15 0.01 -5.38 -0.70
CA GLY A 15 -0.79 -5.22 0.51
C GLY A 15 -0.85 -3.78 0.99
N ARG A 16 -1.89 -3.45 1.75
CA ARG A 16 -2.03 -2.12 2.33
C ARG A 16 -2.83 -2.11 3.63
N ASN A 17 -2.56 -1.10 4.46
CA ASN A 17 -3.46 -0.59 5.48
C ASN A 17 -4.23 0.61 4.92
N MET A 18 -5.54 0.61 5.12
CA MET A 18 -6.39 1.79 4.97
C MET A 18 -6.59 2.40 6.35
N ASP A 19 -6.08 3.62 6.57
CA ASP A 19 -6.26 4.33 7.84
C ASP A 19 -7.24 5.49 7.62
N LEU A 20 -8.43 5.43 8.20
CA LEU A 20 -9.43 6.50 8.07
C LEU A 20 -10.23 6.64 9.36
N GLU A 21 -10.70 7.85 9.61
CA GLU A 21 -11.67 8.13 10.68
C GLU A 21 -13.14 7.85 10.29
N TYR A 22 -13.38 7.33 9.09
CA TYR A 22 -14.71 7.00 8.56
C TYR A 22 -14.65 5.78 7.60
N SER A 23 -15.83 5.27 7.23
CA SER A 23 -16.01 4.25 6.20
C SER A 23 -16.55 4.87 4.92
N PHE A 24 -16.10 4.37 3.76
CA PHE A 24 -16.58 4.79 2.45
C PHE A 24 -17.44 3.73 1.74
N GLY A 25 -17.98 2.76 2.49
CA GLY A 25 -18.81 1.68 1.94
C GLY A 25 -17.96 0.63 1.22
N GLU A 26 -16.91 0.17 1.89
CA GLU A 26 -15.88 -0.70 1.33
C GLU A 26 -16.44 -2.10 1.01
N CYS A 27 -16.17 -2.57 -0.19
CA CYS A 27 -16.42 -3.94 -0.62
C CYS A 27 -15.29 -4.45 -1.51
N VAL A 28 -14.99 -5.74 -1.41
CA VAL A 28 -14.09 -6.40 -2.36
C VAL A 28 -14.85 -6.57 -3.67
N THR A 29 -14.37 -5.93 -4.74
CA THR A 29 -15.05 -5.88 -6.03
C THR A 29 -14.22 -6.57 -7.09
N VAL A 30 -14.81 -7.58 -7.74
CA VAL A 30 -14.27 -8.22 -8.95
C VAL A 30 -14.94 -7.61 -10.17
N THR A 31 -14.14 -7.04 -11.06
CA THR A 31 -14.61 -6.48 -12.33
C THR A 31 -14.19 -7.42 -13.48
N PRO A 32 -15.13 -8.08 -14.18
CA PRO A 32 -14.84 -9.00 -15.27
C PRO A 32 -14.47 -8.25 -16.56
N ARG A 33 -13.86 -8.96 -17.52
CA ARG A 33 -13.24 -8.40 -18.73
C ARG A 33 -14.17 -7.58 -19.61
N ARG A 34 -15.48 -7.87 -19.64
CA ARG A 34 -16.46 -7.18 -20.50
C ARG A 34 -17.31 -6.16 -19.75
N PHE A 35 -16.99 -5.85 -18.49
CA PHE A 35 -17.64 -4.74 -17.80
C PHE A 35 -17.28 -3.42 -18.51
N PRO A 36 -18.25 -2.58 -18.90
CA PRO A 36 -17.97 -1.40 -19.70
C PRO A 36 -17.49 -0.24 -18.83
N PHE A 37 -16.17 -0.04 -18.74
CA PHE A 37 -15.64 1.22 -18.19
C PHE A 37 -15.96 2.38 -19.13
N ARG A 38 -16.52 3.45 -18.58
CA ARG A 38 -16.80 4.69 -19.31
C ARG A 38 -15.98 5.81 -18.70
N PHE A 39 -14.86 6.15 -19.35
CA PHE A 39 -13.99 7.23 -18.93
C PHE A 39 -14.52 8.58 -19.43
N ARG A 40 -14.27 9.66 -18.67
CA ARG A 40 -14.72 11.01 -19.04
C ARG A 40 -14.19 11.49 -20.38
N TYR A 41 -12.94 11.18 -20.69
CA TYR A 41 -12.25 11.70 -21.88
C TYR A 41 -11.70 10.60 -22.81
N GLU A 42 -11.38 9.42 -22.27
CA GLU A 42 -10.80 8.29 -23.03
C GLU A 42 -11.85 7.36 -23.66
N GLY A 43 -13.15 7.72 -23.58
CA GLY A 43 -14.24 6.94 -24.14
C GLY A 43 -14.57 5.67 -23.35
N ALA A 44 -15.22 4.72 -24.02
CA ALA A 44 -15.61 3.45 -23.40
C ALA A 44 -14.59 2.35 -23.67
N LEU A 45 -14.15 1.66 -22.61
CA LEU A 45 -13.33 0.47 -22.68
C LEU A 45 -14.22 -0.75 -22.43
N ALA A 46 -14.71 -1.35 -23.52
CA ALA A 46 -15.65 -2.47 -23.48
C ALA A 46 -14.98 -3.84 -23.22
N SER A 47 -13.66 -3.91 -23.34
CA SER A 47 -12.88 -5.09 -22.99
C SER A 47 -11.58 -4.65 -22.32
N HIS A 48 -11.26 -5.26 -21.19
CA HIS A 48 -10.08 -4.95 -20.39
C HIS A 48 -9.61 -6.19 -19.61
N TYR A 49 -8.48 -6.10 -18.93
CA TYR A 49 -8.07 -7.15 -17.99
C TYR A 49 -9.02 -7.21 -16.79
N ALA A 50 -9.46 -8.42 -16.41
CA ALA A 50 -10.19 -8.61 -15.17
C ALA A 50 -9.36 -8.13 -13.98
N MET A 51 -10.01 -7.61 -12.95
CA MET A 51 -9.33 -7.09 -11.77
C MET A 51 -10.14 -7.28 -10.50
N ILE A 52 -9.44 -7.33 -9.37
CA ILE A 52 -9.99 -7.48 -8.02
C ILE A 52 -9.36 -6.46 -7.08
N GLY A 53 -10.14 -5.88 -6.19
CA GLY A 53 -9.67 -4.85 -5.28
C GLY A 53 -10.74 -4.38 -4.29
N MET A 54 -10.37 -3.53 -3.32
CA MET A 54 -11.35 -2.86 -2.47
C MET A 54 -11.85 -1.60 -3.18
N ALA A 55 -13.17 -1.44 -3.28
CA ALA A 55 -13.80 -0.25 -3.86
C ALA A 55 -14.93 0.26 -2.96
N ALA A 56 -15.39 1.49 -3.22
CA ALA A 56 -16.72 1.91 -2.77
C ALA A 56 -17.78 1.08 -3.52
N GLY A 57 -18.89 0.74 -2.85
CA GLY A 57 -20.01 -0.06 -3.38
C GLY A 57 -20.84 0.60 -4.50
N GLU A 58 -20.19 1.21 -5.49
CA GLU A 58 -20.80 1.84 -6.66
C GLU A 58 -20.88 0.87 -7.85
N ALA A 59 -22.10 0.44 -8.18
CA ALA A 59 -22.34 -0.54 -9.25
C ALA A 59 -22.03 0.00 -10.66
N SER A 60 -22.08 1.33 -10.83
CA SER A 60 -21.89 1.98 -12.13
C SER A 60 -20.42 2.15 -12.52
N PHE A 61 -19.53 2.25 -11.51
CA PHE A 61 -18.10 2.41 -11.69
C PHE A 61 -17.40 2.01 -10.38
N PRO A 62 -16.53 0.99 -10.38
CA PRO A 62 -15.84 0.57 -9.17
C PRO A 62 -14.79 1.62 -8.77
N LEU A 63 -15.09 2.40 -7.74
CA LEU A 63 -14.18 3.40 -7.18
C LEU A 63 -13.13 2.71 -6.30
N TYR A 64 -12.14 2.07 -6.95
CA TYR A 64 -11.09 1.32 -6.27
C TYR A 64 -10.19 2.22 -5.41
N ALA A 65 -9.95 1.78 -4.18
CA ALA A 65 -8.88 2.31 -3.34
C ALA A 65 -7.54 1.62 -3.68
N GLU A 66 -7.58 0.32 -3.95
CA GLU A 66 -6.51 -0.47 -4.53
C GLU A 66 -7.08 -1.64 -5.33
N ALA A 67 -6.34 -2.11 -6.32
CA ALA A 67 -6.70 -3.28 -7.11
C ALA A 67 -5.47 -3.96 -7.75
N VAL A 68 -5.69 -5.20 -8.17
CA VAL A 68 -4.74 -6.00 -8.96
C VAL A 68 -5.48 -6.59 -10.15
N ASN A 69 -4.85 -6.57 -11.33
CA ASN A 69 -5.41 -7.21 -12.52
C ASN A 69 -4.92 -8.66 -12.69
N GLU A 70 -5.57 -9.40 -13.58
CA GLU A 70 -5.23 -10.80 -13.91
C GLU A 70 -3.83 -11.00 -14.54
N LYS A 71 -3.11 -9.91 -14.81
CA LYS A 71 -1.72 -9.91 -15.31
C LYS A 71 -0.69 -9.70 -14.21
N GLY A 72 -1.11 -9.43 -12.97
CA GLY A 72 -0.24 -9.20 -11.82
C GLY A 72 0.20 -7.73 -11.66
N LEU A 73 -0.39 -6.80 -12.40
CA LEU A 73 -0.19 -5.36 -12.19
C LEU A 73 -1.10 -4.88 -11.05
N CYS A 74 -0.50 -4.18 -10.10
CA CYS A 74 -1.11 -3.75 -8.85
C CYS A 74 -1.06 -2.23 -8.73
N MET A 75 -2.10 -1.60 -8.19
CA MET A 75 -2.11 -0.17 -7.94
C MET A 75 -2.92 0.19 -6.68
N ALA A 76 -2.43 1.15 -5.89
CA ALA A 76 -3.16 1.73 -4.76
C ALA A 76 -3.08 3.26 -4.77
N GLY A 77 -4.21 3.92 -4.45
CA GLY A 77 -4.27 5.34 -4.14
C GLY A 77 -4.17 5.58 -2.63
N LEU A 78 -3.29 6.49 -2.21
CA LEU A 78 -3.09 6.84 -0.80
C LEU A 78 -3.20 8.36 -0.61
N ASN A 79 -3.70 8.78 0.55
CA ASN A 79 -3.94 10.19 0.87
C ASN A 79 -2.66 11.05 0.74
N PHE A 80 -2.74 12.16 0.02
CA PHE A 80 -1.64 13.10 -0.28
C PHE A 80 -2.08 14.58 -0.20
N PRO A 81 -2.70 15.01 0.92
CA PRO A 81 -3.33 16.32 1.02
C PRO A 81 -2.30 17.45 1.03
N GLY A 82 -2.63 18.59 0.44
CA GLY A 82 -1.77 19.78 0.39
C GLY A 82 -0.64 19.74 -0.64
N ASN A 83 -0.31 18.57 -1.19
CA ASN A 83 0.65 18.41 -2.28
C ASN A 83 -0.02 18.04 -3.61
N ALA A 84 -1.06 17.19 -3.56
CA ALA A 84 -1.82 16.78 -4.73
C ALA A 84 -2.40 17.98 -5.50
N SER A 85 -2.18 18.02 -6.81
CA SER A 85 -2.70 19.06 -7.71
C SER A 85 -3.18 18.43 -9.02
N TYR A 86 -4.40 18.79 -9.42
CA TYR A 86 -5.07 18.30 -10.62
C TYR A 86 -5.60 19.50 -11.43
N GLY A 87 -5.59 19.37 -12.75
CA GLY A 87 -5.95 20.44 -13.67
C GLY A 87 -7.27 20.21 -14.39
N LYS A 88 -7.57 21.06 -15.37
CA LYS A 88 -8.57 20.75 -16.40
C LYS A 88 -7.99 19.79 -17.45
N ALA A 89 -8.86 19.21 -18.27
CA ALA A 89 -8.43 18.42 -19.41
C ALA A 89 -7.48 19.23 -20.31
N ALA A 90 -6.42 18.59 -20.78
CA ALA A 90 -5.38 19.16 -21.61
C ALA A 90 -5.36 18.51 -23.00
N GLU A 91 -5.27 19.31 -24.06
CA GLU A 91 -5.20 18.82 -25.43
C GLU A 91 -3.89 18.04 -25.67
N GLY A 92 -3.98 16.93 -26.42
CA GLY A 92 -2.83 16.08 -26.74
C GLY A 92 -2.30 15.25 -25.56
N LYS A 93 -3.01 15.22 -24.43
CA LYS A 93 -2.73 14.37 -23.26
C LYS A 93 -3.77 13.27 -23.12
N ALA A 94 -3.38 12.17 -22.48
CA ALA A 94 -4.32 11.18 -21.99
C ALA A 94 -4.96 11.71 -20.70
N ASN A 95 -6.25 12.04 -20.75
CA ASN A 95 -6.93 12.71 -19.65
C ASN A 95 -7.71 11.70 -18.81
N ALA A 96 -7.35 11.55 -17.55
CA ALA A 96 -8.08 10.68 -16.62
C ALA A 96 -8.50 11.48 -15.38
N ALA A 97 -9.75 11.31 -14.97
CA ALA A 97 -10.15 11.79 -13.65
C ALA A 97 -9.42 10.98 -12.57
N VAL A 98 -9.22 11.57 -11.38
CA VAL A 98 -8.48 10.93 -10.28
C VAL A 98 -9.01 9.53 -9.95
N TYR A 99 -10.33 9.35 -9.94
CA TYR A 99 -10.98 8.06 -9.64
C TYR A 99 -10.88 7.04 -10.79
N GLU A 100 -10.51 7.47 -12.00
CA GLU A 100 -10.40 6.62 -13.20
C GLU A 100 -9.02 5.98 -13.34
N LEU A 101 -8.00 6.51 -12.66
CA LEU A 101 -6.61 6.14 -12.91
C LEU A 101 -6.33 4.64 -12.68
N ILE A 102 -6.86 4.06 -11.61
CA ILE A 102 -6.68 2.63 -11.30
C ILE A 102 -7.34 1.76 -12.40
N PRO A 103 -8.66 1.89 -12.69
CA PRO A 103 -9.27 1.16 -13.81
C PRO A 103 -8.61 1.38 -15.17
N TRP A 104 -8.14 2.59 -15.46
CA TRP A 104 -7.53 2.92 -16.75
C TRP A 104 -6.20 2.19 -16.95
N LEU A 105 -5.29 2.25 -15.96
CA LEU A 105 -4.01 1.57 -16.04
C LEU A 105 -4.17 0.05 -15.91
N LEU A 106 -4.89 -0.43 -14.90
CA LEU A 106 -5.06 -1.86 -14.68
C LEU A 106 -5.90 -2.53 -15.76
N GLY A 107 -6.80 -1.80 -16.41
CA GLY A 107 -7.58 -2.32 -17.52
C GLY A 107 -6.80 -2.43 -18.83
N THR A 108 -5.74 -1.64 -19.01
CA THR A 108 -5.03 -1.52 -20.29
C THR A 108 -3.56 -1.91 -20.27
N CYS A 109 -2.96 -2.19 -19.11
CA CYS A 109 -1.54 -2.55 -18.97
C CYS A 109 -1.36 -3.88 -18.23
N ALA A 110 -0.43 -4.70 -18.71
CA ALA A 110 -0.03 -5.97 -18.09
C ALA A 110 1.21 -5.84 -17.17
N SER A 111 1.94 -4.73 -17.24
CA SER A 111 3.19 -4.51 -16.50
C SER A 111 3.40 -3.04 -16.14
N VAL A 112 4.31 -2.77 -15.22
CA VAL A 112 4.78 -1.43 -14.87
C VAL A 112 5.39 -0.74 -16.08
N GLY A 113 6.10 -1.47 -16.95
CA GLY A 113 6.67 -0.91 -18.17
C GLY A 113 5.61 -0.34 -19.12
N GLU A 114 4.55 -1.12 -19.40
CA GLU A 114 3.43 -0.65 -20.24
C GLU A 114 2.69 0.53 -19.60
N ALA A 115 2.54 0.53 -18.28
CA ALA A 115 1.89 1.63 -17.56
C ALA A 115 2.75 2.90 -17.56
N GLU A 116 4.06 2.79 -17.38
CA GLU A 116 5.01 3.91 -17.42
C GLU A 116 4.98 4.65 -18.76
N GLU A 117 4.86 3.93 -19.88
CA GLU A 117 4.68 4.53 -21.20
C GLU A 117 3.43 5.42 -21.28
N LYS A 118 2.29 4.95 -20.74
CA LYS A 118 1.05 5.73 -20.69
C LYS A 118 1.17 6.94 -19.77
N LEU A 119 1.80 6.77 -18.62
CA LEU A 119 2.01 7.84 -17.63
C LEU A 119 2.77 9.04 -18.21
N GLY A 120 3.69 8.82 -19.17
CA GLY A 120 4.40 9.91 -19.86
C GLY A 120 3.50 10.92 -20.58
N THR A 121 2.25 10.53 -20.91
CA THR A 121 1.26 11.40 -21.57
C THR A 121 0.05 11.72 -20.69
N LEU A 122 0.03 11.24 -19.45
CA LEU A 122 -1.09 11.43 -18.53
C LEU A 122 -1.27 12.91 -18.14
N ASN A 123 -2.53 13.31 -18.03
CA ASN A 123 -3.00 14.48 -17.32
C ASN A 123 -4.12 14.05 -16.37
N LEU A 124 -3.97 14.34 -15.08
CA LEU A 124 -5.00 14.06 -14.09
C LEU A 124 -5.92 15.25 -13.94
N THR A 125 -7.22 15.02 -14.11
CA THR A 125 -8.23 16.08 -14.07
C THR A 125 -8.89 16.21 -12.70
N ASP A 126 -9.34 17.42 -12.37
CA ASP A 126 -10.09 17.75 -11.16
C ASP A 126 -11.59 17.41 -11.25
N ASP A 127 -11.97 16.50 -12.15
CA ASP A 127 -13.36 16.07 -12.32
C ASP A 127 -13.84 15.24 -11.14
N ALA A 128 -14.89 15.72 -10.48
CA ALA A 128 -15.60 14.98 -9.44
C ALA A 128 -16.29 13.74 -10.03
N PHE A 129 -16.40 12.66 -9.26
CA PHE A 129 -17.21 11.52 -9.69
C PHE A 129 -18.70 11.89 -9.71
N SER A 130 -19.16 12.58 -8.66
CA SER A 130 -20.49 13.17 -8.52
C SER A 130 -20.41 14.50 -7.77
N GLU A 131 -21.51 15.24 -7.69
CA GLU A 131 -21.58 16.51 -6.92
C GLU A 131 -21.18 16.34 -5.45
N THR A 132 -21.38 15.15 -4.88
CA THR A 132 -21.07 14.84 -3.47
C THR A 132 -19.73 14.11 -3.30
N MET A 133 -19.04 13.76 -4.40
CA MET A 133 -17.77 13.02 -4.39
C MET A 133 -16.71 13.78 -5.20
N PRO A 134 -16.09 14.82 -4.61
CA PRO A 134 -15.00 15.55 -5.24
C PRO A 134 -13.74 14.67 -5.39
N PRO A 135 -12.78 15.06 -6.25
CA PRO A 135 -11.52 14.34 -6.39
C PRO A 135 -10.78 14.24 -5.05
N ALA A 136 -10.41 13.03 -4.66
CA ALA A 136 -9.58 12.81 -3.47
C ALA A 136 -8.13 13.27 -3.72
N PRO A 137 -7.46 13.92 -2.76
CA PRO A 137 -6.05 14.26 -2.89
C PRO A 137 -5.20 13.01 -2.68
N LEU A 138 -4.75 12.40 -3.77
CA LEU A 138 -4.04 11.12 -3.78
C LEU A 138 -2.66 11.21 -4.46
N HIS A 139 -1.77 10.33 -4.01
CA HIS A 139 -0.65 9.81 -4.77
C HIS A 139 -0.81 8.30 -4.94
N TRP A 140 -0.01 7.68 -5.82
CA TRP A 140 -0.21 6.26 -6.15
C TRP A 140 1.06 5.45 -6.07
N MET A 141 0.90 4.21 -5.61
CA MET A 141 1.89 3.15 -5.75
C MET A 141 1.42 2.23 -6.87
N LEU A 142 2.29 1.96 -7.86
CA LEU A 142 2.03 1.08 -8.99
C LEU A 142 3.14 0.03 -9.05
N ALA A 143 2.81 -1.25 -9.02
CA ALA A 143 3.82 -2.30 -8.96
C ALA A 143 3.43 -3.54 -9.76
N ASP A 144 4.43 -4.22 -10.29
CA ASP A 144 4.33 -5.60 -10.76
C ASP A 144 5.41 -6.42 -10.05
N ARG A 145 5.56 -7.67 -10.49
CA ARG A 145 6.52 -8.61 -9.91
C ARG A 145 7.98 -8.11 -9.91
N GLU A 146 8.33 -7.20 -10.81
CA GLU A 146 9.71 -6.80 -11.09
C GLU A 146 10.01 -5.35 -10.69
N ARG A 147 9.05 -4.44 -10.85
CA ARG A 147 9.25 -3.00 -10.59
C ARG A 147 8.13 -2.42 -9.72
N CYS A 148 8.44 -1.31 -9.08
CA CYS A 148 7.51 -0.53 -8.28
C CYS A 148 7.76 0.96 -8.52
N LEU A 149 6.70 1.70 -8.81
CA LEU A 149 6.73 3.13 -9.06
C LEU A 149 5.85 3.88 -8.05
N VAL A 150 6.24 5.12 -7.78
CA VAL A 150 5.41 6.11 -7.09
C VAL A 150 5.07 7.24 -8.04
N ILE A 151 3.79 7.60 -8.08
CA ILE A 151 3.24 8.63 -8.98
C ILE A 151 2.66 9.75 -8.12
N GLU A 152 3.21 10.95 -8.25
CA GLU A 152 2.78 12.14 -7.50
C GLU A 152 2.41 13.27 -8.47
N SER A 153 1.12 13.63 -8.52
CA SER A 153 0.66 14.79 -9.28
C SER A 153 0.73 16.02 -8.39
N VAL A 154 1.71 16.89 -8.63
CA VAL A 154 1.95 18.13 -7.91
C VAL A 154 1.75 19.35 -8.83
N ARG A 155 1.86 20.56 -8.31
CA ARG A 155 1.59 21.79 -9.07
C ARG A 155 2.48 21.91 -10.32
N GLU A 156 3.72 21.44 -10.23
CA GLU A 156 4.71 21.47 -11.29
C GLU A 156 4.46 20.41 -12.38
N GLY A 157 3.68 19.37 -12.09
CA GLY A 157 3.37 18.28 -13.00
C GLY A 157 3.29 16.92 -12.29
N ILE A 158 3.27 15.85 -13.09
CA ILE A 158 3.29 14.47 -12.60
C ILE A 158 4.73 14.02 -12.47
N ASN A 159 5.15 13.69 -11.26
CA ASN A 159 6.43 13.05 -10.98
C ASN A 159 6.23 11.53 -10.90
N ILE A 160 7.18 10.80 -11.48
CA ILE A 160 7.21 9.33 -11.47
C ILE A 160 8.57 8.91 -10.92
N TYR A 161 8.56 8.12 -9.86
CA TYR A 161 9.76 7.69 -9.15
C TYR A 161 9.86 6.17 -9.14
N GLU A 162 11.07 5.65 -9.34
CA GLU A 162 11.40 4.27 -8.98
C GLU A 162 11.38 4.09 -7.47
N ASP A 163 10.68 3.06 -7.01
CA ASP A 163 10.58 2.68 -5.61
C ASP A 163 11.18 1.29 -5.36
N PRO A 164 12.52 1.18 -5.20
CA PRO A 164 13.16 -0.06 -4.82
C PRO A 164 12.83 -0.48 -3.37
N VAL A 165 12.24 0.41 -2.56
CA VAL A 165 11.78 0.10 -1.20
C VAL A 165 10.49 -0.70 -1.26
N GLY A 166 9.64 -0.42 -2.26
CA GLY A 166 8.32 -1.02 -2.44
C GLY A 166 7.44 -0.79 -1.22
N VAL A 167 7.40 0.45 -0.74
CA VAL A 167 6.60 0.92 0.38
C VAL A 167 6.16 2.35 0.05
N LEU A 168 4.89 2.67 0.25
CA LEU A 168 4.38 4.03 0.14
C LEU A 168 3.45 4.35 1.32
N THR A 169 3.53 5.57 1.84
CA THR A 169 2.61 6.04 2.89
C THR A 169 1.83 7.28 2.43
N ASN A 170 2.10 8.45 2.99
CA ASN A 170 1.41 9.71 2.69
C ASN A 170 2.48 10.82 2.61
N ASN A 171 2.11 12.05 2.95
CA ASN A 171 3.06 13.17 3.06
C ASN A 171 4.26 12.88 3.97
N PRO A 172 5.42 13.52 3.73
CA PRO A 172 5.73 14.43 2.61
C PRO A 172 5.89 13.69 1.26
N PRO A 173 6.23 14.38 0.15
CA PRO A 173 6.53 13.75 -1.14
C PRO A 173 7.61 12.66 -1.04
N PHE A 174 7.57 11.70 -1.96
CA PHE A 174 8.31 10.43 -1.89
C PHE A 174 9.83 10.58 -1.76
N GLU A 175 10.43 11.56 -2.45
CA GLU A 175 11.88 11.82 -2.35
C GLU A 175 12.35 12.14 -0.92
N TYR A 176 11.49 12.77 -0.12
CA TYR A 176 11.78 12.97 1.30
C TYR A 176 11.89 11.63 2.03
N HIS A 177 10.92 10.72 1.83
CA HIS A 177 10.92 9.42 2.50
C HIS A 177 12.15 8.60 2.12
N ARG A 178 12.54 8.60 0.83
CA ARG A 178 13.77 7.97 0.35
C ARG A 178 15.01 8.52 1.06
N THR A 179 15.13 9.84 1.12
CA THR A 179 16.26 10.50 1.78
C THR A 179 16.25 10.23 3.29
N ASN A 180 15.07 10.20 3.91
CA ASN A 180 14.91 9.98 5.34
C ASN A 180 15.42 8.60 5.79
N LEU A 181 15.38 7.57 4.93
CA LEU A 181 15.95 6.26 5.25
C LEU A 181 17.44 6.33 5.63
N ASN A 182 18.20 7.30 5.10
CA ASN A 182 19.62 7.50 5.44
C ASN A 182 19.84 7.85 6.93
N ASN A 183 18.82 8.29 7.65
CA ASN A 183 18.92 8.55 9.09
C ASN A 183 18.94 7.27 9.93
N TYR A 184 18.62 6.11 9.34
CA TYR A 184 18.44 4.84 10.04
C TYR A 184 19.51 3.79 9.70
N LEU A 185 20.66 4.22 9.16
CA LEU A 185 21.75 3.33 8.75
C LEU A 185 22.25 2.37 9.84
N ASN A 186 22.12 2.75 11.10
CA ASN A 186 22.59 1.96 12.25
C ASN A 186 21.53 1.01 12.81
N VAL A 187 20.28 1.10 12.35
CA VAL A 187 19.19 0.22 12.79
C VAL A 187 19.36 -1.15 12.17
N THR A 188 19.28 -2.21 12.98
CA THR A 188 19.45 -3.59 12.51
C THR A 188 18.55 -4.57 13.25
N ALA A 189 18.11 -5.63 12.57
CA ALA A 189 17.44 -6.76 13.22
C ALA A 189 18.40 -7.66 14.01
N GLN A 190 19.71 -7.47 13.86
CA GLN A 190 20.73 -8.30 14.52
C GLN A 190 20.86 -7.98 16.01
N TYR A 191 21.39 -8.94 16.76
CA TYR A 191 21.81 -8.74 18.13
C TYR A 191 22.92 -7.66 18.19
N PRO A 192 22.74 -6.56 18.95
CA PRO A 192 23.69 -5.46 18.91
C PRO A 192 25.00 -5.82 19.59
N ARG A 193 26.09 -5.21 19.11
CA ARG A 193 27.41 -5.28 19.72
C ARG A 193 27.75 -3.93 20.37
N ALA A 194 28.51 -3.94 21.45
CA ALA A 194 28.93 -2.71 22.11
C ALA A 194 29.80 -1.84 21.18
N GLN A 195 29.39 -0.60 20.95
CA GLN A 195 30.13 0.40 20.15
C GLN A 195 30.31 1.74 20.88
N PHE A 196 29.97 1.79 22.17
CA PHE A 196 29.88 3.03 22.95
C PHE A 196 31.24 3.70 23.21
N PHE A 197 32.33 2.94 23.17
CA PHE A 197 33.68 3.42 23.40
C PHE A 197 34.59 2.99 22.24
N ARG A 198 35.63 3.79 21.97
CA ARG A 198 36.65 3.40 20.99
C ARG A 198 37.52 2.30 21.60
N PRO A 199 37.91 1.28 20.82
CA PRO A 199 38.88 0.30 21.27
C PRO A 199 40.15 0.97 21.81
N GLY A 200 40.57 0.61 23.03
CA GLY A 200 41.81 1.10 23.65
C GLY A 200 41.73 2.40 24.47
N GLU A 201 40.60 3.13 24.48
CA GLU A 201 40.45 4.36 25.28
C GLU A 201 40.15 4.10 26.78
N THR A 202 39.69 2.89 27.12
CA THR A 202 39.14 2.59 28.45
C THR A 202 40.11 1.87 29.39
N GLY A 203 41.38 1.71 29.02
CA GLY A 203 42.41 1.17 29.93
C GLY A 203 42.05 -0.21 30.50
N GLY A 204 42.12 -1.23 29.65
CA GLY A 204 42.03 -2.66 29.96
C GLY A 204 42.85 -3.41 28.91
N ALA A 205 43.29 -4.64 29.21
CA ALA A 205 44.29 -5.34 28.40
C ALA A 205 43.72 -6.50 27.56
N ALA A 206 44.18 -6.51 26.31
CA ALA A 206 44.29 -7.62 25.36
C ALA A 206 43.04 -7.97 24.53
N ALA A 207 43.18 -7.72 23.21
CA ALA A 207 42.54 -8.42 22.09
C ALA A 207 41.09 -8.88 22.31
N GLY A 208 40.15 -7.94 22.16
CA GLY A 208 38.71 -8.21 22.13
C GLY A 208 37.94 -7.79 23.37
N GLU A 209 38.65 -7.33 24.42
CA GLU A 209 38.08 -7.04 25.75
C GLU A 209 38.58 -5.70 26.34
N ASP A 210 39.04 -4.77 25.51
CA ASP A 210 39.50 -3.45 25.99
C ASP A 210 38.31 -2.50 26.21
N GLY A 211 37.51 -2.77 27.26
CA GLY A 211 36.47 -1.88 27.80
C GLY A 211 35.40 -2.56 28.67
N PRO A 212 34.45 -1.80 29.23
CA PRO A 212 33.41 -2.35 30.08
C PRO A 212 32.56 -3.41 29.36
N ASP A 213 32.23 -4.50 30.06
CA ASP A 213 31.35 -5.59 29.59
C ASP A 213 29.90 -5.12 29.44
N LEU A 214 29.63 -4.37 28.36
CA LEU A 214 28.31 -3.88 28.01
C LEU A 214 27.55 -4.94 27.22
N LYS A 215 26.62 -5.62 27.90
CA LYS A 215 25.73 -6.63 27.30
C LYS A 215 24.31 -6.07 27.10
N PRO A 216 23.66 -6.34 25.96
CA PRO A 216 22.24 -6.05 25.78
C PRO A 216 21.40 -6.71 26.90
N CYS A 217 20.49 -5.95 27.50
CA CYS A 217 19.61 -6.44 28.57
C CYS A 217 18.28 -7.03 28.05
N SER A 218 18.00 -6.90 26.75
CA SER A 218 16.82 -7.46 26.09
C SER A 218 17.09 -7.79 24.62
N GLN A 219 16.18 -8.55 24.01
CA GLN A 219 16.17 -8.79 22.56
C GLN A 219 15.62 -7.58 21.81
N GLY A 220 15.97 -7.46 20.53
CA GLY A 220 15.48 -6.37 19.66
C GLY A 220 16.17 -5.02 19.87
N MET A 221 17.17 -4.94 20.76
CA MET A 221 17.93 -3.71 21.00
C MET A 221 18.72 -3.19 19.78
N GLY A 222 18.93 -4.03 18.75
CA GLY A 222 19.49 -3.58 17.46
C GLY A 222 18.54 -2.64 16.69
N GLY A 223 17.24 -2.69 16.99
CA GLY A 223 16.21 -1.83 16.41
C GLY A 223 16.06 -0.48 17.12
N ILE A 224 16.86 -0.19 18.16
CA ILE A 224 16.82 1.12 18.84
C ILE A 224 17.13 2.22 17.82
N GLY A 225 16.22 3.18 17.72
CA GLY A 225 16.24 4.23 16.70
C GLY A 225 15.09 4.13 15.70
N LEU A 226 14.43 2.97 15.58
CA LEU A 226 13.18 2.88 14.82
C LEU A 226 12.10 3.79 15.43
N PRO A 227 11.41 4.59 14.61
CA PRO A 227 10.35 5.44 15.11
C PRO A 227 9.12 4.61 15.47
N GLY A 228 8.46 4.98 16.57
CA GLY A 228 7.31 4.25 17.13
C GLY A 228 5.97 4.95 16.96
N ASP A 229 5.95 6.19 16.47
CA ASP A 229 4.72 6.94 16.23
C ASP A 229 4.05 6.57 14.88
N PHE A 230 2.83 7.08 14.67
CA PHE A 230 1.99 6.75 13.52
C PHE A 230 2.07 7.78 12.38
N SER A 231 3.01 8.73 12.42
CA SER A 231 3.22 9.64 11.29
C SER A 231 3.60 8.86 10.02
N ALA A 232 3.30 9.44 8.87
CA ALA A 232 3.57 8.80 7.59
C ALA A 232 5.06 8.49 7.36
N ALA A 233 5.97 9.37 7.81
CA ALA A 233 7.41 9.12 7.75
C ALA A 233 7.84 7.97 8.67
N SER A 234 7.32 7.92 9.89
CA SER A 234 7.61 6.86 10.85
C SER A 234 7.08 5.50 10.37
N ARG A 235 5.85 5.45 9.86
CA ARG A 235 5.27 4.25 9.26
C ARG A 235 6.05 3.79 8.02
N PHE A 236 6.52 4.71 7.18
CA PHE A 236 7.33 4.38 6.00
C PHE A 236 8.61 3.65 6.41
N VAL A 237 9.38 4.24 7.34
CA VAL A 237 10.64 3.66 7.85
C VAL A 237 10.39 2.31 8.50
N LYS A 238 9.36 2.22 9.36
CA LYS A 238 9.05 0.99 10.10
C LYS A 238 8.58 -0.12 9.16
N ALA A 239 7.70 0.16 8.19
CA ALA A 239 7.25 -0.81 7.21
C ALA A 239 8.41 -1.29 6.31
N ALA A 240 9.28 -0.38 5.85
CA ALA A 240 10.48 -0.73 5.08
C ALA A 240 11.41 -1.66 5.88
N PHE A 241 11.67 -1.32 7.15
CA PHE A 241 12.49 -2.15 8.02
C PHE A 241 11.90 -3.54 8.24
N LEU A 242 10.61 -3.62 8.59
CA LEU A 242 9.91 -4.90 8.83
C LEU A 242 9.90 -5.76 7.57
N LYS A 243 9.62 -5.17 6.41
CA LYS A 243 9.64 -5.85 5.12
C LYS A 243 11.02 -6.40 4.77
N TRP A 244 12.07 -5.58 4.80
CA TRP A 244 13.41 -6.01 4.38
C TRP A 244 14.06 -7.01 5.32
N ASN A 245 13.62 -7.10 6.57
CA ASN A 245 14.11 -8.07 7.55
C ASN A 245 13.14 -9.25 7.77
N SER A 246 12.04 -9.31 7.01
CA SER A 246 11.07 -10.40 7.13
C SER A 246 11.61 -11.71 6.56
N VAL A 247 11.25 -12.83 7.21
CA VAL A 247 11.62 -14.19 6.80
C VAL A 247 10.46 -15.12 7.12
N CYS A 248 9.94 -15.79 6.10
CA CYS A 248 8.91 -16.82 6.24
C CYS A 248 9.16 -17.97 5.25
N GLY A 249 8.44 -19.09 5.41
CA GLY A 249 8.40 -20.14 4.41
C GLY A 249 7.68 -19.68 3.13
N LYS A 250 7.58 -20.57 2.13
CA LYS A 250 7.08 -20.21 0.79
C LYS A 250 5.63 -20.61 0.54
N SER A 251 4.93 -21.14 1.55
CA SER A 251 3.50 -21.45 1.39
C SER A 251 2.68 -20.16 1.31
N GLU A 252 1.51 -20.25 0.68
CA GLU A 252 0.58 -19.11 0.56
C GLU A 252 0.20 -18.59 1.95
N GLU A 253 -0.14 -19.47 2.87
CA GLU A 253 -0.55 -19.11 4.23
C GLU A 253 0.56 -18.42 5.02
N GLU A 254 1.82 -18.88 4.87
CA GLU A 254 2.98 -18.24 5.50
C GLU A 254 3.25 -16.85 4.92
N ASN A 255 3.17 -16.69 3.59
CA ASN A 255 3.35 -15.41 2.92
C ASN A 255 2.25 -14.41 3.30
N VAL A 256 0.99 -14.83 3.23
CA VAL A 256 -0.16 -14.00 3.62
C VAL A 256 -0.01 -13.58 5.09
N SER A 257 0.31 -14.51 5.99
CA SER A 257 0.55 -14.20 7.40
C SER A 257 1.70 -13.18 7.59
N GLN A 258 2.79 -13.34 6.83
CA GLN A 258 3.95 -12.45 6.92
C GLN A 258 3.62 -11.02 6.45
N VAL A 259 2.85 -10.87 5.37
CA VAL A 259 2.39 -9.56 4.88
C VAL A 259 1.53 -8.86 5.93
N PHE A 260 0.57 -9.57 6.53
CA PHE A 260 -0.26 -9.01 7.59
C PHE A 260 0.55 -8.63 8.83
N HIS A 261 1.57 -9.41 9.23
CA HIS A 261 2.43 -9.03 10.35
C HIS A 261 3.27 -7.77 10.09
N ILE A 262 3.72 -7.55 8.86
CA ILE A 262 4.41 -6.31 8.48
C ILE A 262 3.44 -5.12 8.59
N LEU A 263 2.23 -5.26 8.05
CA LEU A 263 1.20 -4.23 8.07
C LEU A 263 0.69 -3.94 9.50
N ASP A 264 0.56 -4.96 10.35
CA ASP A 264 0.19 -4.80 11.77
C ASP A 264 1.21 -3.96 12.54
N GLY A 265 2.49 -4.03 12.14
CA GLY A 265 3.54 -3.20 12.72
C GLY A 265 3.31 -1.70 12.55
N VAL A 266 2.47 -1.28 11.60
CA VAL A 266 2.15 0.12 11.29
C VAL A 266 0.66 0.42 11.31
N ALA A 267 -0.17 -0.50 11.81
CA ALA A 267 -1.62 -0.31 11.93
C ALA A 267 -1.96 0.62 13.11
N MET A 268 -2.96 1.49 12.94
CA MET A 268 -3.40 2.48 13.92
C MET A 268 -4.50 1.90 14.81
N PRO A 269 -4.24 1.64 16.10
CA PRO A 269 -5.29 1.27 17.04
C PRO A 269 -6.12 2.50 17.43
N ARG A 270 -7.44 2.31 17.62
CA ARG A 270 -8.37 3.34 18.09
C ARG A 270 -7.84 4.02 19.35
N GLY A 271 -7.76 5.35 19.30
CA GLY A 271 -7.29 6.20 20.40
C GLY A 271 -5.80 6.55 20.36
N ALA A 272 -5.00 5.90 19.52
CA ALA A 272 -3.58 6.26 19.37
C ALA A 272 -3.35 7.46 18.44
N VAL A 273 -4.30 7.72 17.53
CA VAL A 273 -4.30 8.89 16.64
C VAL A 273 -5.66 9.55 16.74
N ILE A 274 -5.66 10.84 17.09
CA ILE A 274 -6.86 11.66 17.21
C ILE A 274 -6.70 12.83 16.25
N THR A 275 -7.67 13.03 15.36
CA THR A 275 -7.65 14.12 14.38
C THR A 275 -7.90 15.47 15.06
N GLN A 276 -7.68 16.57 14.33
CA GLN A 276 -7.97 17.92 14.86
C GLN A 276 -9.46 18.09 15.24
N ASP A 277 -10.35 17.36 14.57
CA ASP A 277 -11.79 17.35 14.84
C ASP A 277 -12.18 16.39 15.97
N GLY A 278 -11.21 15.73 16.61
CA GLY A 278 -11.43 14.82 17.73
C GLY A 278 -11.87 13.40 17.33
N ASN A 279 -11.84 13.05 16.04
CA ASN A 279 -12.16 11.71 15.56
C ASN A 279 -10.96 10.77 15.72
N TYR A 280 -11.23 9.46 15.76
CA TYR A 280 -10.17 8.45 15.81
C TYR A 280 -9.77 8.00 14.41
N ASP A 281 -8.55 8.30 13.99
CA ASP A 281 -7.98 7.70 12.77
C ASP A 281 -7.51 6.28 13.12
N ILE A 282 -8.03 5.28 12.42
CA ILE A 282 -7.79 3.86 12.69
C ILE A 282 -7.49 3.13 11.39
N THR A 283 -6.75 2.02 11.46
CA THR A 283 -6.66 1.10 10.33
C THR A 283 -8.00 0.37 10.16
N THR A 284 -8.85 0.83 9.25
CA THR A 284 -10.20 0.29 9.03
C THR A 284 -10.16 -1.13 8.46
N TYR A 285 -9.22 -1.37 7.55
CA TYR A 285 -8.87 -2.69 7.06
C TYR A 285 -7.39 -2.80 6.66
N SER A 286 -6.92 -4.03 6.65
CA SER A 286 -5.65 -4.42 6.04
C SER A 286 -5.96 -5.43 4.93
N CYS A 287 -5.27 -5.34 3.80
CA CYS A 287 -5.39 -6.34 2.74
C CYS A 287 -4.03 -6.80 2.22
N CYS A 288 -4.06 -7.97 1.57
CA CYS A 288 -2.96 -8.60 0.86
C CYS A 288 -3.56 -9.29 -0.35
N VAL A 289 -3.07 -8.98 -1.55
CA VAL A 289 -3.49 -9.64 -2.78
C VAL A 289 -2.31 -10.47 -3.28
N ASN A 290 -2.49 -11.76 -3.48
CA ASN A 290 -1.54 -12.54 -4.26
C ASN A 290 -1.78 -12.17 -5.73
N ALA A 291 -0.84 -11.46 -6.33
CA ALA A 291 -0.97 -10.91 -7.68
C ALA A 291 -0.75 -11.97 -8.77
N ASP A 292 -0.06 -13.07 -8.46
CA ASP A 292 0.12 -14.19 -9.39
C ASP A 292 -1.17 -15.03 -9.46
N THR A 293 -1.87 -15.17 -8.33
CA THR A 293 -3.10 -15.97 -8.24
C THR A 293 -4.39 -15.14 -8.22
N GLY A 294 -4.37 -13.82 -8.07
CA GLY A 294 -5.60 -13.03 -8.06
C GLY A 294 -6.54 -13.32 -6.88
N ILE A 295 -6.00 -13.83 -5.77
CA ILE A 295 -6.74 -14.02 -4.51
C ILE A 295 -6.52 -12.78 -3.64
N TYR A 296 -7.63 -12.17 -3.22
CA TYR A 296 -7.66 -10.98 -2.38
C TYR A 296 -7.96 -11.39 -0.93
N TYR A 297 -6.98 -11.21 -0.05
CA TYR A 297 -7.10 -11.46 1.39
C TYR A 297 -7.30 -10.15 2.14
N TYR A 298 -8.14 -10.15 3.17
CA TYR A 298 -8.31 -8.99 4.04
C TYR A 298 -8.69 -9.36 5.47
N LYS A 299 -8.48 -8.42 6.38
CA LYS A 299 -9.08 -8.39 7.72
C LYS A 299 -9.53 -6.97 8.02
N THR A 300 -10.51 -6.80 8.89
CA THR A 300 -11.05 -5.48 9.26
C THR A 300 -10.63 -5.13 10.69
N TYR A 301 -10.82 -3.86 11.08
CA TYR A 301 -10.51 -3.41 12.44
C TYR A 301 -11.21 -4.27 13.51
N GLU A 302 -12.48 -4.60 13.27
CA GLU A 302 -13.34 -5.34 14.21
C GLU A 302 -13.33 -6.85 13.96
N ASN A 303 -12.67 -7.34 12.90
CA ASN A 303 -12.52 -8.77 12.63
C ASN A 303 -11.09 -9.12 12.20
N SER A 304 -10.33 -9.69 13.14
CA SER A 304 -8.95 -10.14 12.91
C SER A 304 -8.83 -11.45 12.12
N GLN A 305 -9.93 -12.15 11.81
CA GLN A 305 -9.88 -13.32 10.93
C GLN A 305 -9.63 -12.87 9.49
N ILE A 306 -8.63 -13.48 8.84
CA ILE A 306 -8.36 -13.26 7.42
C ILE A 306 -9.47 -13.91 6.60
N SER A 307 -10.12 -13.10 5.77
CA SER A 307 -11.11 -13.49 4.76
C SER A 307 -10.47 -13.43 3.37
N ALA A 308 -10.98 -14.22 2.42
CA ALA A 308 -10.42 -14.30 1.07
C ALA A 308 -11.51 -14.27 -0.01
N VAL A 309 -11.22 -13.62 -1.14
CA VAL A 309 -12.03 -13.63 -2.36
C VAL A 309 -11.12 -13.99 -3.54
N ASP A 310 -11.43 -15.07 -4.25
CA ASP A 310 -10.73 -15.45 -5.49
C ASP A 310 -11.44 -14.82 -6.68
N MET A 311 -10.73 -14.02 -7.50
CA MET A 311 -11.34 -13.42 -8.68
C MET A 311 -11.90 -14.47 -9.66
N ARG A 312 -11.33 -15.68 -9.69
CA ARG A 312 -11.77 -16.79 -10.55
C ARG A 312 -13.00 -17.52 -10.01
N GLY A 313 -13.53 -17.10 -8.86
CA GLY A 313 -14.80 -17.58 -8.32
C GLY A 313 -16.03 -17.09 -9.09
N ILE A 314 -15.88 -16.17 -10.05
CA ILE A 314 -16.95 -15.65 -10.92
C ILE A 314 -16.64 -15.86 -12.41
N ASP A 315 -17.62 -15.59 -13.28
CA ASP A 315 -17.39 -15.50 -14.73
C ASP A 315 -16.57 -14.25 -15.05
N LEU A 316 -15.26 -14.40 -15.19
CA LEU A 316 -14.34 -13.31 -15.56
C LEU A 316 -14.55 -12.79 -16.98
N ASP A 317 -15.26 -13.52 -17.82
CA ASP A 317 -15.63 -13.04 -19.14
C ASP A 317 -16.94 -12.23 -19.08
N GLY A 318 -17.68 -12.21 -17.98
CA GLY A 318 -18.94 -11.47 -17.83
C GLY A 318 -18.85 -9.95 -18.02
N ASP A 319 -20.01 -9.30 -17.97
CA ASP A 319 -20.18 -7.84 -18.12
C ASP A 319 -20.69 -7.14 -16.85
N THR A 320 -20.82 -7.89 -15.75
CA THR A 320 -21.39 -7.42 -14.50
C THR A 320 -20.37 -7.59 -13.38
N LEU A 321 -20.01 -6.51 -12.69
CA LEU A 321 -19.13 -6.58 -11.53
C LEU A 321 -19.79 -7.32 -10.36
N THR A 322 -18.99 -7.93 -9.51
CA THR A 322 -19.44 -8.59 -8.29
C THR A 322 -18.79 -7.95 -7.08
N ALA A 323 -19.60 -7.49 -6.12
CA ALA A 323 -19.14 -6.87 -4.89
C ALA A 323 -19.42 -7.77 -3.68
N TYR A 324 -18.41 -7.99 -2.86
CA TYR A 324 -18.47 -8.75 -1.61
C TYR A 324 -18.33 -7.79 -0.42
N PRO A 325 -19.38 -7.57 0.38
CA PRO A 325 -19.29 -6.77 1.60
C PRO A 325 -18.21 -7.30 2.55
N MET A 326 -17.54 -6.41 3.27
CA MET A 326 -16.54 -6.83 4.26
C MET A 326 -17.17 -7.52 5.46
N GLU A 327 -16.51 -8.58 5.94
CA GLU A 327 -16.80 -9.21 7.22
C GLU A 327 -16.24 -8.35 8.38
N THR A 328 -17.13 -7.68 9.11
CA THR A 328 -16.77 -6.74 10.18
C THR A 328 -16.98 -7.28 11.59
N GLY A 329 -17.77 -8.35 11.77
CA GLY A 329 -17.94 -8.96 13.10
C GLY A 329 -16.77 -9.87 13.45
N GLN A 330 -16.19 -9.73 14.64
CA GLN A 330 -15.10 -10.60 15.09
C GLN A 330 -15.50 -12.07 15.02
N ALA A 331 -14.84 -12.82 14.14
CA ALA A 331 -15.00 -14.26 14.08
C ALA A 331 -14.11 -14.91 15.14
N ILE A 332 -14.74 -15.62 16.08
CA ILE A 332 -14.04 -16.35 17.15
C ILE A 332 -14.33 -17.84 16.98
N ARG A 333 -13.30 -18.61 16.60
CA ARG A 333 -13.38 -20.07 16.63
C ARG A 333 -13.40 -20.54 18.09
N LYS A 334 -14.57 -20.94 18.60
CA LYS A 334 -14.68 -21.62 19.89
C LYS A 334 -14.01 -22.99 19.79
N VAL A 335 -13.01 -23.24 20.62
CA VAL A 335 -12.27 -24.51 20.63
C VAL A 335 -13.03 -25.59 21.40
N ASN A 336 -13.96 -25.20 22.26
CA ASN A 336 -14.86 -26.05 23.03
C ASN A 336 -16.28 -25.49 23.08
#